data_AF-A0A1J5LII6-F1
#
_entry.id   AF-A0A1J5LII6-F1
#
_cell.length_a   1.000
_cell.length_b   1.000
_cell.length_c   1.000
_cell.angle_alpha   90.00
_cell.angle_beta   90.00
_cell.angle_gamma   90.00
#
_symmetry.space_group_name_H-M   'P 1'
#
loop_
_entity.id
_entity.type
_entity.pdbx_description
1 polymer ?
#
loop_
_entity_poly.entity_id
_entity_poly.type
_entity_poly.pdbx_seq_one_letter_code
_entity_poly.pdbx_strand_id
1 'polypeptide(L)'
;MTTSPTDLSPTEITARQLDPKGLIRESYRIEGIDAGQCRSIFLDWALSAPLDQDSTAALTALLDHYGAAQADHPMTAVLREGLTSGRGGGPSGSDPGDPRPRRRGGWRSRPRD
;
A
#
# COMPACT_ATOMS: atom_id res chain seq x y z
N MET A 1 -2.94 36.45 11.98
CA MET A 1 -2.12 35.52 11.18
C MET A 1 -3.07 34.59 10.46
N THR A 2 -3.48 34.97 9.25
CA THR A 2 -4.36 34.17 8.41
C THR A 2 -3.52 33.06 7.79
N THR A 3 -3.73 31.82 8.20
CA THR A 3 -3.20 30.66 7.49
C THR A 3 -3.92 30.60 6.14
N SER A 4 -3.24 31.04 5.08
CA SER A 4 -3.67 30.84 3.69
C SER A 4 -3.99 29.36 3.44
N PRO A 5 -4.98 29.02 2.60
CA PRO A 5 -5.17 27.65 2.18
C PRO A 5 -3.88 27.19 1.47
N THR A 6 -3.24 26.17 2.03
CA THR A 6 -2.02 25.55 1.51
C THR A 6 -2.19 25.28 0.02
N ASP A 7 -1.31 25.84 -0.80
CA ASP A 7 -1.18 25.48 -2.20
C ASP A 7 -0.69 24.03 -2.26
N LEU A 8 -1.63 23.09 -2.40
CA LEU A 8 -1.31 21.68 -2.52
C LEU A 8 -0.65 21.49 -3.88
N SER A 9 0.55 20.92 -3.88
CA SER A 9 1.25 20.62 -5.13
C SER A 9 0.40 19.69 -6.00
N PRO A 10 0.44 19.81 -7.35
CA PRO A 10 -0.37 18.99 -8.24
C PRO A 10 -0.24 17.48 -7.99
N THR A 11 0.96 17.01 -7.65
CA THR A 11 1.23 15.59 -7.33
C THR A 11 0.53 15.11 -6.06
N GLU A 12 0.34 15.98 -5.06
CA GLU A 12 -0.38 15.64 -3.83
C GLU A 12 -1.88 15.51 -4.08
N ILE A 13 -2.46 16.40 -4.90
CA ILE A 13 -3.88 16.33 -5.28
C ILE A 13 -4.15 15.01 -6.00
N THR A 14 -3.31 14.67 -6.98
CA THR A 14 -3.40 13.41 -7.71
C THR A 14 -3.24 12.20 -6.78
N ALA A 15 -2.25 12.20 -5.89
CA ALA A 15 -2.04 11.10 -4.95
C ALA A 15 -3.26 10.90 -4.01
N ARG A 16 -3.91 11.97 -3.56
CA ARG A 16 -5.13 11.89 -2.74
C ARG A 16 -6.34 11.38 -3.51
N GLN A 17 -6.45 11.67 -4.80
CA GLN A 17 -7.50 11.14 -5.66
C GLN A 17 -7.31 9.64 -5.91
N LEU A 18 -6.06 9.21 -6.10
CA LEU A 18 -5.70 7.82 -6.33
C LEU A 18 -5.72 6.98 -5.05
N ASP A 19 -5.52 7.60 -3.88
CA ASP A 19 -5.61 6.97 -2.56
C ASP A 19 -6.68 7.66 -1.69
N PRO A 20 -7.98 7.53 -2.04
CA PRO A 20 -9.06 8.26 -1.38
C PRO A 20 -9.23 7.86 0.09
N LYS A 21 -8.85 6.63 0.43
CA LYS A 21 -8.87 6.09 1.80
C LYS A 21 -7.59 6.40 2.57
N GLY A 22 -6.54 6.90 1.91
CA GLY A 22 -5.24 7.15 2.52
C GLY A 22 -4.50 5.87 2.94
N LEU A 23 -4.83 4.72 2.37
CA LEU A 23 -4.24 3.42 2.72
C LEU A 23 -2.75 3.37 2.41
N ILE A 24 -2.38 3.79 1.19
CA ILE A 24 -0.99 3.83 0.76
C ILE A 24 -0.24 4.87 1.59
N ARG A 25 -0.80 6.08 1.74
CA ARG A 25 -0.20 7.13 2.57
C ARG A 25 0.09 6.67 3.99
N GLU A 26 -0.87 6.00 4.62
CA GLU A 26 -0.77 5.60 6.02
C GLU A 26 0.30 4.51 6.20
N SER A 27 0.47 3.62 5.22
CA SER A 27 1.53 2.60 5.31
C SER A 27 2.93 3.20 5.48
N TYR A 28 3.24 4.33 4.83
CA TYR A 28 4.52 5.04 4.98
C TYR A 28 4.72 5.68 6.36
N ARG A 29 3.67 5.76 7.18
CA ARG A 29 3.69 6.33 8.53
C ARG A 29 3.72 5.28 9.63
N ILE A 30 3.46 4.01 9.29
CA ILE A 30 3.48 2.92 10.26
C ILE A 30 4.94 2.53 10.50
N GLU A 31 5.46 2.86 11.68
CA GLU A 31 6.79 2.45 12.09
C GLU A 31 6.89 0.92 12.18
N GLY A 32 7.94 0.34 11.60
CA GLY A 32 8.20 -1.10 11.65
C GLY A 32 7.25 -1.96 10.84
N ILE A 33 6.47 -1.38 9.92
CA ILE A 33 5.64 -2.15 8.98
C ILE A 33 6.51 -3.04 8.10
N ASP A 34 6.07 -4.28 7.87
CA ASP A 34 6.78 -5.22 6.99
C ASP A 34 6.17 -5.29 5.58
N ALA A 35 6.86 -6.00 4.68
CA ALA A 35 6.41 -6.18 3.28
C ALA A 35 5.09 -6.98 3.18
N GLY A 36 4.82 -7.93 4.07
CA GLY A 36 3.58 -8.69 4.09
C GLY A 36 2.36 -7.84 4.46
N GLN A 37 2.53 -6.96 5.44
CA GLN A 37 1.55 -5.95 5.81
C GLN A 37 1.34 -4.94 4.68
N CYS A 38 2.41 -4.46 4.05
CA CYS A 38 2.32 -3.57 2.89
C CYS A 38 1.55 -4.21 1.73
N ARG A 39 1.80 -5.48 1.41
CA ARG A 39 1.04 -6.21 0.37
C ARG A 39 -0.45 -6.32 0.67
N SER A 40 -0.82 -6.51 1.94
CA SER A 40 -2.23 -6.54 2.35
C SER A 40 -2.90 -5.19 2.15
N ILE A 41 -2.25 -4.10 2.58
CA ILE A 41 -2.75 -2.72 2.38
C ILE A 41 -2.85 -2.38 0.88
N PHE A 42 -1.85 -2.76 0.09
CA PHE A 42 -1.84 -2.58 -1.35
C PHE A 42 -3.01 -3.31 -2.03
N LEU A 43 -3.30 -4.55 -1.63
CA LEU A 43 -4.44 -5.31 -2.15
C LEU A 43 -5.76 -4.61 -1.79
N ASP A 44 -5.93 -4.15 -0.55
CA ASP A 44 -7.13 -3.43 -0.12
C ASP A 44 -7.33 -2.11 -0.90
N TRP A 45 -6.24 -1.43 -1.25
CA TRP A 45 -6.27 -0.28 -2.15
C TRP A 45 -6.71 -0.69 -3.56
N ALA A 46 -6.08 -1.71 -4.15
CA ALA A 46 -6.38 -2.18 -5.50
C ALA A 46 -7.84 -2.65 -5.64
N LEU A 47 -8.38 -3.30 -4.61
CA LEU A 47 -9.79 -3.72 -4.56
C LEU A 47 -10.77 -2.56 -4.38
N SER A 48 -10.29 -1.42 -3.86
CA SER A 48 -11.10 -0.20 -3.71
C SER A 48 -11.00 0.74 -4.92
N ALA A 49 -10.11 0.47 -5.87
CA ALA A 49 -9.92 1.30 -7.06
C ALA A 49 -11.12 1.14 -8.04
N PRO A 50 -11.49 2.21 -8.76
CA PRO A 50 -12.47 2.12 -9.85
C PRO A 50 -12.04 1.11 -10.92
N LEU A 51 -13.02 0.40 -11.51
CA LEU A 51 -12.78 -0.62 -12.54
C LEU A 51 -12.12 -0.06 -13.81
N ASP A 52 -12.35 1.22 -14.10
CA ASP A 52 -11.80 1.96 -15.24
C ASP A 52 -10.48 2.67 -14.93
N GLN A 53 -9.99 2.58 -13.69
CA GLN A 53 -8.72 3.19 -13.30
C GLN A 53 -7.54 2.42 -13.91
N ASP A 54 -6.70 3.13 -14.67
CA ASP A 54 -5.41 2.59 -15.11
C ASP A 54 -4.50 2.38 -13.89
N SER A 55 -4.37 1.11 -13.50
CA SER A 55 -3.57 0.71 -12.34
C SER A 55 -2.08 1.03 -12.51
N THR A 56 -1.55 0.99 -13.75
CA THR A 56 -0.14 1.31 -14.01
C THR A 56 0.10 2.80 -13.84
N ALA A 57 -0.77 3.64 -14.40
CA ALA A 57 -0.70 5.09 -14.23
C ALA A 57 -0.87 5.48 -12.75
N ALA A 58 -1.83 4.87 -12.06
CA ALA A 58 -2.07 5.12 -10.64
C ALA A 58 -0.86 4.74 -9.77
N LEU A 59 -0.29 3.55 -9.97
CA LEU A 59 0.91 3.09 -9.27
C LEU A 59 2.11 4.02 -9.49
N THR A 60 2.31 4.47 -10.74
CA THR A 60 3.40 5.38 -11.09
C THR A 60 3.26 6.70 -10.35
N ALA A 61 2.07 7.31 -10.37
CA ALA A 61 1.83 8.57 -9.66
C ALA A 61 1.96 8.43 -8.13
N LEU A 62 1.53 7.31 -7.55
CA LEU A 62 1.70 7.03 -6.12
C LEU A 62 3.18 6.84 -5.75
N LEU A 63 3.98 6.21 -6.61
CA LEU A 63 5.42 6.08 -6.44
C LEU A 63 6.14 7.41 -6.55
N ASP A 64 5.78 8.24 -7.52
CA ASP A 64 6.38 9.56 -7.70
C ASP A 64 6.12 10.46 -6.49
N HIS A 65 4.95 10.33 -5.87
CA HIS A 65 4.60 11.14 -4.69
C HIS A 65 5.16 10.57 -3.38
N TYR A 66 4.89 9.31 -3.05
CA TYR A 66 5.28 8.73 -1.76
C TYR A 66 6.65 8.05 -1.78
N GLY A 67 6.99 7.39 -2.89
CA GLY A 67 8.22 6.63 -3.03
C GLY A 67 9.46 7.50 -3.23
N ALA A 68 9.32 8.70 -3.78
CA ALA A 68 10.45 9.61 -4.03
C ALA A 68 11.20 10.01 -2.74
N ALA A 69 10.47 10.23 -1.64
CA ALA A 69 11.07 10.57 -0.36
C ALA A 69 11.52 9.35 0.45
N GLN A 70 10.98 8.17 0.14
CA GLN A 70 11.16 6.95 0.94
C GLN A 70 11.42 5.72 0.06
N ALA A 71 12.52 5.77 -0.69
CA ALA A 71 12.86 4.74 -1.67
C ALA A 71 13.05 3.34 -1.08
N ASP A 72 13.45 3.26 0.20
CA ASP A 72 13.76 2.04 0.95
C ASP A 72 12.58 1.53 1.81
N HIS A 73 11.44 2.22 1.80
CA HIS A 73 10.26 1.79 2.55
C HIS A 73 9.64 0.53 1.91
N PRO A 74 9.20 -0.48 2.70
CA PRO A 74 8.63 -1.72 2.16
C PRO A 74 7.42 -1.50 1.25
N MET A 75 6.59 -0.47 1.50
CA MET A 75 5.51 -0.11 0.57
C MET A 75 6.03 0.34 -0.80
N THR A 76 7.16 1.04 -0.88
CA THR A 76 7.77 1.44 -2.16
C THR A 76 8.16 0.22 -2.99
N ALA A 77 8.72 -0.81 -2.35
CA ALA A 77 9.03 -2.07 -3.01
C ALA A 77 7.76 -2.74 -3.56
N VAL A 78 6.69 -2.83 -2.74
CA VAL A 78 5.40 -3.40 -3.15
C VAL A 78 4.78 -2.66 -4.34
N LEU A 79 4.81 -1.32 -4.36
CA LEU A 79 4.29 -0.54 -5.49
C LEU A 79 5.11 -0.80 -6.77
N ARG A 80 6.44 -0.92 -6.66
CA ARG A 80 7.32 -1.28 -7.79
C ARG A 80 7.03 -2.69 -8.31
N GLU A 81 6.84 -3.65 -7.41
CA GLU A 81 6.43 -5.03 -7.75
C GLU A 81 5.06 -5.08 -8.44
N GLY A 82 4.13 -4.20 -8.04
CA GLY A 82 2.84 -4.06 -8.71
C GLY A 82 2.97 -3.67 -10.19
N LEU A 83 3.90 -2.75 -10.50
CA LEU A 83 4.19 -2.33 -11.88
C LEU A 83 4.81 -3.44 -12.74
N THR A 84 5.61 -4.33 -12.13
CA THR A 84 6.22 -5.45 -12.86
C THR A 84 5.23 -6.60 -13.06
N SER A 85 4.40 -6.88 -12.06
CA SER A 85 3.41 -7.98 -12.06
C SER A 85 2.25 -7.74 -13.03
N GLY A 86 1.86 -6.48 -13.27
CA GLY A 86 0.85 -6.13 -14.27
C GLY A 86 1.23 -6.45 -15.71
N ARG A 87 2.51 -6.76 -16.00
CA ARG A 87 3.01 -7.06 -17.35
C ARG A 87 3.15 -8.55 -17.69
N GLY A 88 2.75 -9.46 -16.80
CA GLY A 88 2.77 -10.90 -17.08
C GLY A 88 1.95 -11.68 -16.08
N GLY A 89 0.78 -12.17 -16.50
CA GLY A 89 -0.08 -13.01 -15.69
C GLY A 89 0.63 -14.29 -15.22
N GLY A 90 0.80 -14.43 -13.91
CA GLY A 90 1.26 -15.66 -13.25
C GLY A 90 1.59 -15.39 -11.78
N PRO A 91 1.23 -16.27 -10.85
CA PRO A 91 1.47 -16.05 -9.43
C PRO A 91 2.97 -16.10 -9.15
N SER A 92 3.59 -14.94 -8.89
CA SER A 92 4.90 -14.91 -8.25
C SER A 92 4.71 -15.33 -6.80
N GLY A 93 4.66 -16.63 -6.60
CA GLY A 93 4.63 -17.25 -5.29
C GLY A 93 5.89 -16.93 -4.52
N SER A 94 5.69 -16.47 -3.30
CA SER A 94 6.51 -16.80 -2.13
C SER A 94 7.98 -16.41 -2.20
N ASP A 95 8.28 -15.21 -1.73
CA ASP A 95 9.59 -14.90 -1.17
C ASP A 95 9.93 -15.93 -0.06
N PRO A 96 11.02 -16.71 -0.16
CA PRO A 96 11.44 -17.63 0.89
C PRO A 96 12.20 -16.84 1.96
N GLY A 97 11.47 -16.07 2.77
CA GLY A 97 12.07 -15.23 3.80
C GLY A 97 11.13 -14.75 4.92
N ASP A 98 9.88 -15.22 4.97
CA ASP A 98 8.92 -14.79 6.00
C ASP A 98 8.90 -15.77 7.19
N PRO A 99 9.22 -15.33 8.43
CA PRO A 99 8.81 -16.04 9.62
C PRO A 99 7.29 -15.94 9.74
N ARG A 100 6.60 -16.88 9.08
CA ARG A 100 5.15 -17.11 9.07
C ARG A 100 4.43 -16.36 10.20
N PRO A 101 3.44 -15.47 9.92
CA PRO A 101 2.68 -14.83 10.96
C PRO A 101 2.01 -15.90 11.83
N ARG A 102 2.52 -16.04 13.05
CA ARG A 102 1.94 -16.88 14.09
C ARG A 102 0.51 -16.42 14.29
N ARG A 103 -0.44 -17.24 13.84
CA ARG A 103 -1.87 -17.09 14.08
C ARG A 103 -2.06 -16.69 15.54
N ARG A 104 -2.38 -15.41 15.80
CA ARG A 104 -2.94 -14.99 17.09
C ARG A 104 -4.40 -15.44 17.10
N GLY A 105 -4.60 -16.76 17.09
CA GLY A 105 -5.87 -17.41 17.32
C GLY A 105 -6.27 -17.19 18.77
N GLY A 106 -6.87 -16.03 19.04
CA GLY A 106 -7.43 -15.65 20.33
C GLY A 106 -8.96 -15.58 20.31
N TRP A 107 -9.63 -16.33 19.43
CA TRP A 107 -11.08 -16.39 19.39
C TRP A 107 -11.55 -17.84 19.44
N ARG A 108 -12.06 -18.21 20.63
CA ARG A 108 -12.81 -19.43 20.99
C ARG A 108 -11.99 -20.63 21.48
N SER A 109 -11.82 -20.69 22.79
CA SER A 109 -12.10 -21.89 23.60
C SER A 109 -12.30 -21.46 25.06
N ARG A 110 -13.53 -21.51 25.56
CA ARG A 110 -13.79 -21.61 27.01
C ARG A 110 -14.05 -23.09 27.29
N PRO A 111 -13.37 -23.73 28.25
CA PRO A 111 -13.86 -25.01 28.76
C PRO A 111 -15.19 -24.74 29.48
N ARG A 112 -16.19 -25.58 29.20
CA ARG A 112 -17.36 -25.74 30.05
C ARG A 112 -17.02 -26.89 30.97
N ASP A 113 -16.90 -26.62 32.26
CA ASP A 113 -17.21 -27.62 33.29
C ASP A 113 -18.73 -27.77 33.39
#